data_AF-A0A7L7KSV1-F1
#
_entry.id   AF-A0A7L7KSV1-F1
#
_cell.length_a   1.000
_cell.length_b   1.000
_cell.length_c   1.000
_cell.angle_alpha   90.00
_cell.angle_beta   90.00
_cell.angle_gamma   90.00
#
_symmetry.space_group_name_H-M   'P 1'
#
loop_
_entity.id
_entity.type
_entity.pdbx_description
1 polymer ?
#
loop_
_entity_poly.entity_id
_entity_poly.type
_entity_poly.pdbx_seq_one_letter_code
_entity_poly.pdbx_strand_id
1 'polypeptide(L)'
;MAKLQIPDKKPSRVLEILRKEYPFERILLGVLGALVIILGVYLLQGILNPTQALLEIRLTDWWIFNSETKRIIFTIVVIVIGVVSLFMAIWPFFVPSFAEMKKVTWPNRKTILNHSARVFGFIIILSAFFLIVDWPLRRLFQWITELGA
;
A
#
# COMPACT_ATOMS: atom_id res chain seq x y z
N MET A 1 -1.67 49.28 33.88
CA MET A 1 -0.98 48.40 32.91
C MET A 1 -2.04 47.77 32.01
N ALA A 2 -2.10 48.17 30.74
CA ALA A 2 -3.10 47.67 29.80
C ALA A 2 -2.70 46.27 29.29
N LYS A 3 -3.61 45.28 29.39
CA LYS A 3 -3.42 43.94 28.81
C LYS A 3 -3.55 44.03 27.29
N LEU A 4 -2.46 43.74 26.58
CA LEU A 4 -2.46 43.47 25.14
C LEU A 4 -3.33 42.24 24.86
N GLN A 5 -4.52 42.44 24.30
CA GLN A 5 -5.32 41.34 23.73
C GLN A 5 -4.73 41.00 22.37
N ILE A 6 -4.09 39.83 22.27
CA ILE A 6 -3.60 39.29 21.00
C ILE A 6 -4.84 38.84 20.22
N PRO A 7 -5.07 39.33 18.99
CA PRO A 7 -6.25 38.97 18.22
C PRO A 7 -6.21 37.49 17.83
N ASP A 8 -7.26 36.74 18.17
CA ASP A 8 -7.43 35.35 17.75
C ASP A 8 -7.50 35.29 16.22
N LYS A 9 -6.40 34.84 15.61
CA LYS A 9 -6.26 34.72 14.16
C LYS A 9 -7.17 33.60 13.67
N LYS A 10 -8.33 33.96 13.08
CA LYS A 10 -9.24 33.01 12.44
C LYS A 10 -8.43 32.12 11.46
N PRO A 11 -8.47 30.78 11.61
CA PRO A 11 -7.76 29.88 10.70
C PRO A 11 -8.27 30.07 9.28
N SER A 12 -7.39 29.91 8.28
CA SER A 12 -7.79 29.98 6.88
C SER A 12 -8.81 28.87 6.56
N ARG A 13 -9.79 29.15 5.69
CA ARG A 13 -10.83 28.18 5.29
C ARG A 13 -10.24 26.84 4.81
N VAL A 14 -9.04 26.87 4.22
CA VAL A 14 -8.30 25.67 3.78
C VAL A 14 -7.91 24.79 4.96
N LEU A 15 -7.45 25.39 6.07
CA LEU A 15 -7.08 24.65 7.28
C LEU A 15 -8.29 24.02 7.96
N GLU A 16 -9.44 24.69 7.90
CA GLU A 16 -10.71 24.19 8.44
C GLU A 16 -11.23 22.97 7.65
N ILE A 17 -11.11 22.99 6.32
CA ILE A 17 -11.49 21.88 5.45
C ILE A 17 -10.58 20.67 5.66
N LEU A 18 -9.25 20.85 5.68
CA LEU A 18 -8.31 19.74 5.89
C LEU A 18 -8.49 19.05 7.24
N ARG A 19 -8.78 19.81 8.29
CA ARG A 19 -8.99 19.28 9.65
C ARG A 19 -10.33 18.53 9.79
N LYS A 20 -11.30 18.83 8.92
CA LYS A 20 -12.59 18.15 8.86
C LYS A 20 -12.54 16.85 8.04
N GLU A 21 -11.79 16.85 6.94
CA GLU A 21 -11.69 15.70 6.03
C GLU A 21 -10.70 14.63 6.52
N TYR A 22 -9.60 15.03 7.17
CA TYR A 22 -8.55 14.12 7.65
C TYR A 22 -8.33 14.27 9.16
N PRO A 23 -8.89 13.37 10.00
CA PRO A 23 -8.61 13.39 11.43
C PRO A 23 -7.14 13.06 11.65
N PHE A 24 -6.35 14.06 12.04
CA PHE A 24 -4.92 13.95 12.33
C PHE A 24 -4.59 12.76 13.24
N GLU A 25 -5.48 12.45 14.18
CA GLU A 25 -5.38 11.30 15.10
C GLU A 25 -5.21 9.96 14.38
N ARG A 26 -5.90 9.73 13.27
CA ARG A 26 -5.81 8.46 12.53
C ARG A 26 -4.50 8.33 11.77
N ILE A 27 -4.05 9.43 11.17
CA ILE A 27 -2.75 9.47 10.47
C ILE A 27 -1.63 9.25 11.48
N LEU A 28 -1.70 9.94 12.62
CA LEU A 28 -0.76 9.77 13.72
C LEU A 28 -0.75 8.33 14.22
N LEU A 29 -1.92 7.72 14.43
CA LEU A 29 -2.05 6.33 14.85
C LEU A 29 -1.42 5.36 13.83
N GLY A 30 -1.61 5.60 12.53
CA GLY A 30 -1.03 4.76 11.48
C GLY A 30 0.49 4.87 11.41
N VAL A 31 1.03 6.09 11.47
CA VAL A 31 2.49 6.33 11.47
C VAL A 31 3.14 5.75 12.73
N LEU A 32 2.55 6.00 13.90
CA LEU A 32 3.03 5.46 15.17
C LEU A 32 2.95 3.93 15.17
N GLY A 33 1.85 3.37 14.67
CA GLY A 33 1.67 1.93 14.53
C GLY A 33 2.75 1.29 13.65
N ALA A 34 3.06 1.90 12.51
CA ALA A 34 4.14 1.44 11.63
C ALA A 34 5.51 1.47 12.34
N LEU A 35 5.82 2.55 13.05
CA LEU A 35 7.07 2.64 13.83
C LEU A 35 7.12 1.59 14.94
N VAL A 36 6.02 1.37 15.66
CA VAL A 36 5.91 0.36 16.72
C VAL A 36 6.12 -1.05 16.17
N ILE A 37 5.57 -1.37 14.99
CA ILE A 37 5.81 -2.65 14.33
C ILE A 37 7.29 -2.81 13.98
N ILE A 38 7.91 -1.79 13.38
CA ILE A 38 9.34 -1.82 13.01
C ILE A 38 10.19 -2.08 14.26
N LEU A 39 9.95 -1.34 15.33
CA LEU A 39 10.66 -1.52 16.61
C LEU A 39 10.40 -2.90 17.22
N GLY A 40 9.16 -3.39 17.17
CA GLY A 40 8.81 -4.73 17.62
C GLY A 40 9.54 -5.83 16.84
N VAL A 41 9.65 -5.71 15.52
CA VAL A 41 10.41 -6.65 14.69
C VAL A 41 11.90 -6.60 15.04
N TYR A 42 12.48 -5.41 15.24
CA TYR A 42 13.88 -5.31 15.65
C TYR A 42 14.14 -5.87 17.06
N LEU A 43 13.21 -5.68 17.99
CA LEU A 43 13.28 -6.33 19.31
C LEU A 43 13.28 -7.85 19.18
N LEU A 44 12.44 -8.40 18.29
CA LEU A 44 12.34 -9.85 18.10
C LEU A 44 13.64 -10.39 17.49
N GLN A 45 14.18 -9.69 16.50
CA GLN A 45 15.45 -10.04 15.87
C GLN A 45 16.60 -10.01 16.88
N GLY A 46 16.65 -9.01 17.77
CA GLY A 46 17.69 -8.93 18.79
C GLY A 46 17.64 -10.06 19.82
N ILE A 47 16.45 -10.63 20.07
CA ILE A 47 16.30 -11.80 20.92
C ILE A 47 16.73 -13.09 20.20
N LEU A 48 16.39 -13.24 18.91
CA LEU A 48 16.66 -14.44 18.14
C LEU A 48 18.11 -14.54 17.64
N ASN A 49 18.73 -13.41 17.28
CA ASN A 49 20.08 -13.31 16.72
C ASN A 49 20.89 -12.19 17.41
N PRO A 50 21.41 -12.42 18.63
CA PRO A 50 22.08 -11.40 19.43
C PRO A 50 23.35 -10.83 18.77
N THR A 51 24.05 -11.62 17.94
CA THR A 51 25.28 -11.19 17.26
C THR A 51 25.08 -10.13 16.18
N GLN A 52 23.84 -9.92 15.73
CA GLN A 52 23.48 -8.94 14.70
C GLN A 52 22.33 -8.03 15.16
N ALA A 53 22.14 -7.90 16.47
CA ALA A 53 21.03 -7.17 17.05
C ALA A 53 21.20 -5.64 16.89
N LEU A 54 20.19 -4.99 16.33
CA LEU A 54 20.09 -3.52 16.30
C LEU A 54 19.43 -2.97 17.57
N LEU A 55 18.52 -3.74 18.18
CA LEU A 55 17.79 -3.37 19.40
C LEU A 55 17.79 -4.55 20.38
N GLU A 56 18.18 -4.31 21.63
CA GLU A 56 18.25 -5.33 22.68
C GLU A 56 17.60 -4.86 23.98
N ILE A 57 16.92 -5.77 24.68
CA ILE A 57 16.36 -5.54 26.02
C ILE A 57 17.47 -5.82 27.04
N ARG A 58 18.20 -4.78 27.45
CA ARG A 58 19.32 -4.89 28.42
C ARG A 58 18.87 -5.12 29.86
N LEU A 59 17.68 -4.65 30.23
CA LEU A 59 17.19 -4.74 31.60
C LEU A 59 16.43 -6.06 31.80
N THR A 60 17.08 -7.04 32.41
CA THR A 60 16.55 -8.41 32.57
C THR A 60 16.12 -8.74 33.99
N ASP A 61 16.40 -7.90 34.96
CA ASP A 61 16.07 -8.17 36.37
C ASP A 61 14.56 -8.08 36.67
N TRP A 62 13.82 -7.43 35.77
CA TRP A 62 12.40 -7.21 35.93
C TRP A 62 11.58 -8.48 35.68
N TRP A 63 10.51 -8.68 36.46
CA TRP A 63 9.67 -9.89 36.42
C TRP A 63 9.12 -10.26 35.03
N ILE A 64 8.96 -9.26 34.14
CA ILE A 64 8.48 -9.38 32.77
C ILE A 64 9.59 -9.66 31.74
N PHE A 65 10.86 -9.42 32.08
CA PHE A 65 12.02 -9.59 31.20
C PHE A 65 13.03 -10.64 31.69
N ASN A 66 12.74 -11.31 32.81
CA ASN A 66 13.66 -12.26 33.46
C ASN A 66 13.94 -13.56 32.68
N SER A 67 13.18 -13.83 31.63
CA SER A 67 13.28 -15.04 30.84
C SER A 67 13.13 -14.71 29.37
N GLU A 68 13.85 -15.43 28.52
CA GLU A 68 13.77 -15.32 27.06
C GLU A 68 12.34 -15.44 26.55
N THR A 69 11.60 -16.44 27.02
CA THR A 69 10.20 -16.65 26.63
C THR A 69 9.34 -15.43 26.95
N LYS A 70 9.55 -14.78 28.09
CA LYS A 70 8.78 -13.59 28.49
C LYS A 70 9.13 -12.38 27.63
N ARG A 71 10.40 -12.20 27.26
CA ARG A 71 10.84 -11.15 26.32
C ARG A 71 10.23 -11.34 24.93
N ILE A 72 10.14 -12.58 24.46
CA ILE A 72 9.49 -12.91 23.19
C ILE A 72 7.99 -12.57 23.25
N ILE A 73 7.30 -13.00 24.32
CA ILE A 73 5.87 -12.69 24.51
C ILE A 73 5.63 -11.18 24.53
N PHE A 74 6.41 -10.43 25.30
CA PHE A 74 6.32 -8.96 25.34
C PHE A 74 6.47 -8.35 23.94
N THR A 75 7.47 -8.82 23.18
CA THR A 75 7.74 -8.30 21.84
C THR A 75 6.59 -8.60 20.87
N ILE A 76 6.02 -9.81 20.93
CA ILE A 76 4.85 -10.18 20.13
C ILE A 76 3.66 -9.28 20.48
N VAL A 77 3.43 -8.99 21.77
CA VAL A 77 2.36 -8.08 22.20
C VAL A 77 2.57 -6.69 21.62
N VAL A 78 3.79 -6.15 21.63
CA VAL A 78 4.13 -4.85 21.02
C VAL A 78 3.83 -4.84 19.53
N ILE A 79 4.22 -5.89 18.80
CA ILE A 79 3.93 -6.03 17.36
C ILE A 79 2.41 -6.07 17.13
N VAL A 80 1.67 -6.86 17.91
CA VAL A 80 0.22 -6.97 17.79
C VAL A 80 -0.46 -5.62 18.00
N ILE A 81 -0.05 -4.86 19.02
CA ILE A 81 -0.57 -3.50 19.25
C ILE A 81 -0.28 -2.60 18.05
N GLY A 82 0.95 -2.66 17.52
CA GLY A 82 1.34 -1.94 16.31
C GLY A 82 0.44 -2.30 15.11
N VAL A 83 0.21 -3.59 14.86
CA VAL A 83 -0.67 -4.08 13.78
C VAL A 83 -2.10 -3.60 13.96
N VAL A 84 -2.65 -3.70 15.17
CA VAL A 84 -4.01 -3.23 15.49
C VAL A 84 -4.14 -1.73 15.25
N SER A 85 -3.16 -0.93 15.68
CA SER A 85 -3.17 0.51 15.48
C SER A 85 -3.10 0.90 14.00
N LEU A 86 -2.26 0.21 13.21
CA LEU A 86 -2.17 0.40 11.77
C LEU A 86 -3.49 0.02 11.08
N PHE A 87 -4.10 -1.09 11.48
CA PHE A 87 -5.39 -1.53 10.95
C PHE A 87 -6.49 -0.51 11.25
N MET A 88 -6.59 0.00 12.49
CA MET A 88 -7.56 1.02 12.86
C MET A 88 -7.37 2.34 12.09
N ALA A 89 -6.13 2.71 11.80
CA ALA A 89 -5.82 3.91 11.01
C ALA A 89 -6.30 3.78 9.56
N ILE A 90 -6.12 2.59 8.96
CA ILE A 90 -6.40 2.35 7.54
C ILE A 90 -7.85 1.95 7.27
N TRP A 91 -8.50 1.23 8.20
CA TRP A 91 -9.85 0.68 8.02
C TRP A 91 -10.89 1.68 7.48
N PRO A 92 -10.98 2.93 7.97
CA PRO A 92 -11.99 3.88 7.52
C PRO A 92 -11.88 4.27 6.04
N PHE A 93 -10.71 4.12 5.41
CA PHE A 93 -10.54 4.39 3.98
C PHE A 93 -11.24 3.33 3.11
N PHE A 94 -11.29 2.08 3.59
CA PHE A 94 -11.89 0.98 2.84
C PHE A 94 -13.40 0.84 3.06
N VAL A 95 -13.93 1.25 4.21
CA VAL A 95 -15.38 1.21 4.51
C VAL A 95 -16.24 1.84 3.41
N PRO A 96 -16.00 3.10 2.94
CA PRO A 96 -16.79 3.68 1.86
C PRO A 96 -16.56 2.96 0.52
N SER A 97 -15.34 2.49 0.24
CA SER A 97 -15.04 1.72 -0.97
C SER A 97 -15.86 0.42 -1.03
N PHE A 98 -15.98 -0.31 0.10
CA PHE A 98 -16.84 -1.49 0.16
C PHE A 98 -18.32 -1.16 -0.02
N ALA A 99 -18.79 -0.01 0.49
CA ALA A 99 -20.16 0.44 0.27
C ALA A 99 -20.42 0.75 -1.21
N GLU A 100 -19.45 1.34 -1.91
CA GLU A 100 -19.55 1.64 -3.34
C GLU A 100 -19.43 0.37 -4.20
N MET A 101 -18.55 -0.56 -3.84
CA MET A 101 -18.44 -1.86 -4.51
C MET A 101 -19.75 -2.65 -4.51
N LYS A 102 -20.59 -2.50 -3.49
CA LYS A 102 -21.92 -3.13 -3.44
C LYS A 102 -22.89 -2.56 -4.48
N LYS A 103 -22.67 -1.34 -4.96
CA LYS A 103 -23.49 -0.72 -6.02
C LYS A 103 -23.05 -1.16 -7.41
N VAL A 104 -21.85 -1.72 -7.54
CA VAL A 104 -21.34 -2.21 -8.82
C VAL A 104 -22.14 -3.44 -9.24
N THR A 105 -22.87 -3.31 -10.34
CA THR A 105 -23.55 -4.43 -10.97
C THR A 105 -22.52 -5.34 -11.62
N TRP A 106 -22.35 -6.54 -11.09
CA TRP A 106 -21.41 -7.50 -11.66
C TRP A 106 -21.88 -7.95 -13.04
N PRO A 107 -20.98 -7.94 -14.05
CA PRO A 107 -21.36 -8.26 -15.42
C PRO A 107 -21.83 -9.71 -15.53
N ASN A 108 -22.91 -9.92 -16.28
CA ASN A 108 -23.42 -11.26 -16.56
C ASN A 108 -22.43 -12.03 -17.46
N ARG A 109 -22.42 -13.37 -17.37
CA ARG A 109 -21.58 -14.26 -18.21
C ARG A 109 -21.70 -13.92 -19.70
N LYS A 110 -22.90 -13.58 -20.17
CA LYS A 110 -23.15 -13.16 -21.57
C LYS A 110 -22.42 -11.86 -21.92
N THR A 111 -22.44 -10.88 -21.02
CA THR A 111 -21.76 -9.59 -21.19
C THR A 111 -20.25 -9.76 -21.23
N ILE A 112 -19.71 -10.58 -20.31
CA ILE A 112 -18.28 -10.92 -20.27
C ILE A 112 -17.86 -11.57 -21.59
N LEU A 113 -18.57 -12.59 -22.06
CA LEU A 113 -18.24 -13.29 -23.31
C LEU A 113 -18.32 -12.36 -24.52
N ASN A 114 -19.33 -11.50 -24.61
CA ASN A 114 -19.47 -10.56 -25.73
C ASN A 114 -18.32 -9.55 -25.79
N HIS A 115 -17.93 -8.96 -24.65
CA HIS A 115 -16.80 -8.04 -24.59
C HIS A 115 -15.47 -8.74 -24.88
N SER A 116 -15.23 -9.90 -24.27
CA SER A 116 -14.02 -10.69 -24.53
C SER A 116 -13.94 -11.11 -26.00
N ALA A 117 -15.02 -11.61 -26.59
CA ALA A 117 -15.04 -12.02 -28.00
C ALA A 117 -14.75 -10.85 -28.94
N ARG A 118 -15.25 -9.65 -28.64
CA ARG A 118 -14.94 -8.44 -29.43
C ARG A 118 -13.45 -8.09 -29.37
N VAL A 119 -12.85 -8.13 -28.18
CA VAL A 119 -11.42 -7.84 -27.99
C VAL A 119 -10.55 -8.89 -28.69
N PHE A 120 -10.84 -10.18 -28.46
CA PHE A 120 -10.11 -11.27 -29.12
C PHE A 120 -10.28 -11.24 -30.65
N GLY A 121 -11.49 -10.95 -31.14
CA GLY A 121 -11.74 -10.79 -32.57
C GLY A 121 -10.91 -9.67 -33.18
N PHE A 122 -10.83 -8.51 -32.50
CA PHE A 122 -9.97 -7.41 -32.94
C PHE A 122 -8.48 -7.81 -32.97
N ILE A 123 -7.99 -8.49 -31.92
CA ILE A 123 -6.60 -8.96 -31.86
C ILE A 123 -6.30 -9.92 -33.02
N ILE A 124 -7.21 -10.85 -33.34
CA ILE A 124 -7.04 -11.80 -34.45
C ILE A 124 -6.98 -11.06 -35.80
N ILE A 125 -7.89 -10.12 -36.04
CA ILE A 125 -7.92 -9.34 -37.28
C ILE A 125 -6.64 -8.51 -37.42
N LEU A 126 -6.20 -7.84 -36.35
CA LEU A 126 -4.98 -7.05 -36.34
C LEU A 126 -3.73 -7.92 -36.56
N SER A 127 -3.68 -9.10 -35.93
CA SER A 127 -2.61 -10.08 -36.13
C SER A 127 -2.56 -10.57 -37.59
N ALA A 128 -3.71 -10.90 -38.17
CA ALA A 128 -3.80 -11.30 -39.57
C ALA A 128 -3.35 -10.19 -40.52
N PHE A 129 -3.72 -8.94 -40.25
CA PHE A 129 -3.24 -7.78 -41.00
C PHE A 129 -1.71 -7.69 -40.97
N PHE A 130 -1.09 -7.81 -39.80
CA PHE A 130 0.37 -7.80 -39.69
C PHE A 130 1.02 -8.94 -40.48
N LEU A 131 0.48 -10.15 -40.43
CA LEU A 131 1.00 -11.28 -41.22
C LEU A 131 0.92 -11.02 -42.73
N ILE A 132 -0.20 -10.45 -43.20
CA ILE A 132 -0.41 -10.12 -44.61
C ILE A 132 0.58 -9.04 -45.07
N VAL A 133 0.85 -8.03 -44.24
CA VAL A 133 1.77 -6.94 -44.56
C VAL A 133 3.24 -7.39 -44.47
N ASP A 134 3.57 -8.25 -43.51
CA ASP A 134 4.92 -8.74 -43.29
C ASP A 134 5.41 -9.60 -44.47
N TRP A 135 4.52 -10.36 -45.13
CA TRP A 135 4.88 -11.20 -46.28
C TRP A 135 5.49 -10.43 -47.47
N PRO A 136 4.85 -9.39 -48.06
CA PRO A 136 5.44 -8.60 -49.13
C PRO A 136 6.59 -7.72 -48.64
N LEU A 137 6.54 -7.19 -47.41
CA LEU A 137 7.63 -6.38 -46.87
C LEU A 137 8.93 -7.19 -46.77
N ARG A 138 8.88 -8.43 -46.28
CA ARG A 138 10.05 -9.31 -46.26
C ARG A 138 10.63 -9.54 -47.65
N ARG A 139 9.77 -9.78 -48.65
CA ARG A 139 10.19 -9.97 -50.03
C ARG A 139 10.86 -8.72 -50.61
N LEU A 140 10.27 -7.55 -50.35
CA LEU A 140 10.80 -6.26 -50.77
C LEU A 140 12.14 -5.95 -50.11
N PHE A 141 12.26 -6.14 -48.79
CA PHE A 141 13.50 -5.91 -48.06
C PHE A 141 14.62 -6.84 -48.51
N GLN A 142 14.32 -8.12 -48.76
CA GLN A 142 15.28 -9.06 -49.36
C GLN A 142 15.82 -8.55 -50.70
N TRP A 143 14.92 -8.10 -51.59
CA TRP A 143 15.31 -7.56 -52.89
C TRP A 143 16.20 -6.31 -52.77
N ILE A 144 15.87 -5.40 -51.86
CA ILE A 144 16.69 -4.20 -51.61
C ILE A 144 18.07 -4.57 -51.06
N THR A 145 18.16 -5.52 -50.12
CA THR A 145 19.45 -5.96 -49.57
C THR A 145 20.33 -6.67 -50.58
N GLU A 146 19.75 -7.41 -51.54
CA GLU A 146 20.49 -8.02 -52.64
C GLU A 146 21.06 -6.99 -53.63
N LEU A 147 20.46 -5.81 -53.74
CA LEU A 147 20.96 -4.71 -54.60
C LEU A 147 22.05 -3.85 -53.93
N GLY A 148 22.14 -3.89 -52.60
CA GLY A 148 23.12 -3.12 -51.82
C GLY A 148 24.38 -3.90 -51.43
N ALA A 149 24.46 -5.19 -51.77
CA ALA A 149 25.65 -6.04 -51.68
C ALA A 149 26.33 -6.13 -53.06
#